data_AF-A0A6V7KSF3-F1
#
_entry.id   AF-A0A6V7KSF3-F1
#
_cell.length_a   1.000
_cell.length_b   1.000
_cell.length_c   1.000
_cell.angle_alpha   90.00
_cell.angle_beta   90.00
_cell.angle_gamma   90.00
#
_symmetry.space_group_name_H-M   'P 1'
#
loop_
_entity.id
_entity.type
_entity.pdbx_description
1 polymer ?
#
loop_
_entity_poly.entity_id
_entity_poly.type
_entity_poly.pdbx_seq_one_letter_code
_entity_poly.pdbx_strand_id
1 'polypeptide(L)' 'VNHSPSFHTDAQLDKDIKESLLMDTFNMLNLHQYDKRKIMEEDKRRVRERLLQGIS' A
#
# COMPACT_ATOMS: atom_id res chain seq x y z
N VAL A 1 -1.69 -13.85 19.31
CA VAL A 1 -0.98 -13.48 18.04
C VAL A 1 -0.23 -12.18 18.29
N ASN A 2 0.99 -12.03 17.79
CA ASN A 2 1.73 -10.78 17.95
C ASN A 2 1.34 -9.79 16.84
N HIS A 3 0.70 -8.68 17.21
CA HIS A 3 0.27 -7.63 16.29
C HIS A 3 1.33 -6.55 16.05
N SER A 4 2.40 -6.54 16.84
CA SER A 4 3.51 -5.60 16.73
C SER A 4 4.84 -6.33 16.95
N PRO A 5 5.26 -7.18 15.98
CA PRO A 5 6.55 -7.85 16.05
C PRO A 5 7.71 -6.82 16.07
N SER A 6 8.78 -7.16 16.80
CA SER A 6 9.97 -6.31 16.92
C SER A 6 10.82 -6.35 15.64
N PHE A 7 11.22 -5.17 15.16
CA PHE A 7 12.13 -5.01 14.04
C PHE A 7 13.54 -4.54 14.44
N HIS A 8 13.90 -4.63 15.73
CA HIS A 8 15.27 -4.36 16.18
C HIS A 8 16.26 -5.33 15.53
N THR A 9 17.44 -4.87 15.13
CA THR A 9 18.44 -5.68 14.43
C THR A 9 19.71 -5.79 15.27
N ASP A 10 19.61 -6.49 16.39
CA ASP A 10 20.70 -6.58 17.37
C ASP A 10 21.82 -7.53 16.91
N ALA A 11 21.50 -8.49 16.01
CA ALA A 11 22.46 -9.31 15.29
C ALA A 11 22.36 -9.15 13.76
N GLN A 12 23.44 -9.50 13.05
CA GLN A 12 23.44 -9.49 11.57
C GLN A 12 22.33 -10.40 11.00
N LEU A 13 22.09 -11.55 11.63
CA LEU A 13 21.03 -12.46 11.21
C LEU A 13 19.63 -11.82 11.34
N ASP A 14 19.38 -11.03 12.39
CA ASP A 14 18.12 -10.30 12.53
C ASP A 14 17.92 -9.35 11.35
N LYS A 15 18.99 -8.64 10.97
CA LYS A 15 18.97 -7.72 9.84
C LYS A 15 18.64 -8.46 8.56
N ASP A 16 19.38 -9.53 8.24
CA ASP A 16 19.22 -10.26 6.99
C ASP A 16 17.79 -10.81 6.84
N ILE A 17 17.23 -11.39 7.90
CA ILE A 17 15.87 -11.93 7.89
C ILE A 17 14.82 -10.82 7.80
N LYS A 18 14.92 -9.79 8.65
CA LYS A 18 13.89 -8.75 8.75
C LYS A 18 13.87 -7.84 7.54
N GLU A 19 15.04 -7.53 6.98
CA GLU A 19 15.16 -6.72 5.77
C GLU A 19 14.58 -7.45 4.56
N SER A 20 14.90 -8.75 4.37
CA SER A 20 14.30 -9.56 3.30
C SER A 20 12.78 -9.64 3.44
N LEU A 21 12.28 -9.91 4.65
CA LEU A 21 10.85 -9.98 4.91
C LEU A 21 10.14 -8.67 4.55
N LEU A 22 10.69 -7.53 4.97
CA LEU A 22 10.13 -6.22 4.66
C LEU A 22 10.15 -5.94 3.16
N MET A 23 11.26 -6.25 2.49
CA MET A 23 11.40 -6.04 1.05
C MET A 23 10.36 -6.86 0.27
N ASP A 24 10.23 -8.14 0.59
CA ASP A 24 9.23 -9.02 -0.02
C ASP A 24 7.82 -8.52 0.26
N THR A 25 7.54 -8.08 1.50
CA THR A 25 6.23 -7.52 1.87
C THR A 25 5.90 -6.27 1.05
N PHE A 26 6.83 -5.32 0.92
CA PHE A 26 6.61 -4.11 0.11
C PHE A 26 6.44 -4.41 -1.37
N ASN A 27 7.17 -5.39 -1.90
CA ASN A 27 7.01 -5.87 -3.27
C ASN A 27 5.62 -6.49 -3.48
N MET A 28 5.17 -7.34 -2.56
CA MET A 28 3.83 -7.94 -2.60
C MET A 28 2.71 -6.90 -2.51
N LEU A 29 2.88 -5.84 -1.72
CA LEU A 29 1.94 -4.74 -1.62
C LEU A 29 1.88 -3.86 -2.88
N ASN A 30 2.90 -3.96 -3.75
CA ASN A 30 2.93 -3.30 -5.06
C ASN A 30 2.60 -1.79 -5.00
N LEU A 31 3.15 -1.12 -4.00
CA LEU A 31 2.84 0.28 -3.67
C LEU A 31 3.22 1.27 -4.79
N HIS A 32 4.09 0.86 -5.72
CA HIS A 32 4.47 1.65 -6.88
C HIS A 32 3.29 2.00 -7.80
N GLN A 33 2.21 1.21 -7.77
CA GLN A 33 1.02 1.48 -8.58
C GLN A 33 0.08 2.52 -7.95
N TYR A 34 0.33 2.94 -6.71
CA TYR A 34 -0.46 3.97 -6.03
C TYR A 34 0.00 5.38 -6.41
N ASP A 35 -0.34 5.84 -7.61
CA ASP A 35 -0.30 7.28 -7.90
C ASP A 35 -1.50 7.95 -7.21
N LYS A 36 -1.23 8.57 -6.07
CA LYS A 36 -2.22 9.30 -5.26
C LYS A 36 -3.04 10.28 -6.10
N ARG A 37 -2.42 10.99 -7.06
CA ARG A 37 -3.15 11.94 -7.92
C ARG A 37 -4.11 11.22 -8.85
N LYS A 38 -3.65 10.15 -9.51
CA LYS A 38 -4.49 9.35 -10.40
C LYS A 38 -5.68 8.75 -9.66
N ILE A 39 -5.45 8.21 -8.46
CA ILE A 39 -6.51 7.65 -7.60
C ILE A 39 -7.55 8.72 -7.26
N MET A 40 -7.11 9.91 -6.85
CA MET A 40 -8.00 11.02 -6.53
C MET A 40 -8.81 11.50 -7.74
N GLU A 41 -8.19 11.60 -8.92
CA GLU A 41 -8.88 12.01 -10.14
C GLU A 41 -9.89 10.95 -10.63
N GLU A 42 -9.55 9.65 -10.52
CA GLU A 42 -10.51 8.58 -10.80
C GLU A 42 -11.70 8.60 -9.84
N ASP A 43 -11.46 8.85 -8.54
CA ASP A 43 -12.53 8.92 -7.55
C ASP A 43 -13.47 10.10 -7.84
N LYS A 44 -12.92 11.28 -8.12
CA LYS A 44 -13.72 12.44 -8.60
C LYS A 44 -14.52 12.11 -9.85
N ARG A 45 -13.92 11.41 -10.83
CA ARG A 45 -14.60 11.01 -12.07
C ARG A 45 -15.77 10.07 -11.76
N ARG A 46 -15.57 9.04 -10.94
CA ARG A 46 -16.61 8.08 -10.53
C ARG A 46 -17.75 8.77 -9.79
N VAL A 47 -17.45 9.73 -8.91
CA VAL A 47 -18.47 10.54 -8.22
C VAL A 47 -19.28 11.37 -9.24
N ARG A 48 -18.62 12.05 -10.18
CA ARG A 48 -19.31 12.81 -11.24
C ARG A 48 -20.19 11.91 -12.10
N GLU A 49 -19.69 10.76 -12.54
CA GLU A 49 -20.45 9.77 -13.33
C GLU A 49 -21.72 9.33 -12.60
N ARG A 50 -21.62 9.00 -11.30
CA ARG A 50 -22.79 8.64 -10.48
C ARG A 50 -23.81 9.77 -10.35
N LEU A 51 -23.35 11.01 -10.18
CA LEU A 51 -24.23 12.18 -10.09
C LEU A 51 -24.92 12.49 -11.42
N LEU A 52 -24.24 12.29 -12.54
CA LEU A 52 -24.75 12.58 -13.88
C LEU A 52 -25.62 11.44 -14.46
N GLN A 53 -25.40 10.19 -14.06
CA GLN A 53 -26.23 9.04 -14.45
C GLN A 53 -27.64 9.05 -13.83
N GLY A 54 -27.90 9.91 -12.83
CA GLY A 54 -29.25 10.14 -12.29
C GLY A 54 -30.05 11.24 -13.01
N ILE A 55 -29.51 11.83 -14.09
CA ILE A 55 -30.07 12.99 -14.80
C ILE A 55 -30.54 12.63 -16.24
N SER A 56 -30.46 11.37 -16.65
CA SER A 56 -30.98 10.88 -17.94
C SER A 56 -32.34 10.22 -17.81
#